data_AF-A0A1Q8JUA9-F1
#
_entry.id   AF-A0A1Q8JUA9-F1
#
_cell.length_a   1.000
_cell.length_b   1.000
_cell.length_c   1.000
_cell.angle_alpha   90.00
_cell.angle_beta   90.00
_cell.angle_gamma   90.00
#
_symmetry.space_group_name_H-M   'P 1'
#
loop_
_entity.id
_entity.type
_entity.pdbx_description
1 polymer ?
#
loop_
_entity_poly.entity_id
_entity_poly.type
_entity_poly.pdbx_seq_one_letter_code
_entity_poly.pdbx_strand_id
1 'polypeptide(L)' 'MTRLRTTVPLLLAAGLTVLAVATVRDAGCDDPGHYEPRTDGTWSLVGGCIEPGDLVVPPPPAVADPVPSPEQSRS' A
#
# COMPACT_ATOMS: atom_id res chain seq x y z
N MET A 1 -13.39 48.32 -2.55
CA MET A 1 -13.27 47.31 -3.63
C MET A 1 -11.95 46.54 -3.64
N THR A 2 -10.91 46.97 -2.90
CA THR A 2 -9.58 46.33 -2.87
C THR A 2 -9.50 45.06 -2.01
N ARG A 3 -10.24 44.98 -0.90
CA ARG A 3 -10.23 43.80 0.00
C ARG A 3 -10.84 42.54 -0.62
N LEU A 4 -11.85 42.69 -1.48
CA LEU A 4 -12.52 41.57 -2.14
C LEU A 4 -11.61 40.89 -3.16
N ARG A 5 -10.74 41.65 -3.82
CA ARG A 5 -9.80 41.14 -4.83
C ARG A 5 -8.66 40.34 -4.23
N THR A 6 -8.35 40.54 -2.95
CA THR A 6 -7.32 39.79 -2.21
C THR A 6 -7.89 38.62 -1.41
N THR A 7 -9.14 38.68 -0.94
CA THR A 7 -9.74 37.55 -0.20
C THR A 7 -10.15 36.39 -1.10
N VAL A 8 -10.65 36.65 -2.30
CA VAL A 8 -11.03 35.60 -3.26
C VAL A 8 -9.88 34.63 -3.58
N PRO A 9 -8.67 35.08 -3.97
CA PRO A 9 -7.57 34.15 -4.25
C PRO A 9 -7.10 33.39 -3.01
N LEU A 10 -7.15 34.00 -1.82
CA LEU A 10 -6.81 33.32 -0.56
C LEU A 10 -7.80 32.21 -0.23
N LEU A 11 -9.10 32.46 -0.40
CA LEU A 11 -10.14 31.44 -0.19
C LEU A 11 -10.00 30.30 -1.20
N LEU A 12 -9.67 30.62 -2.45
CA LEU A 12 -9.48 29.63 -3.50
C LEU A 12 -8.25 28.76 -3.22
N ALA A 13 -7.13 29.37 -2.82
CA ALA A 13 -5.94 28.65 -2.40
C ALA A 13 -6.21 27.74 -1.19
N ALA A 14 -6.91 28.24 -0.16
CA ALA A 14 -7.30 27.43 0.98
C ALA A 14 -8.18 26.24 0.58
N GLY A 15 -9.16 26.46 -0.31
CA GLY A 15 -10.01 25.41 -0.85
C GLY A 15 -9.22 24.34 -1.61
N LEU A 16 -8.29 24.74 -2.49
CA LEU A 16 -7.42 23.81 -3.20
C LEU A 16 -6.52 23.01 -2.26
N THR A 17 -5.99 23.63 -1.20
CA THR A 17 -5.19 22.92 -0.20
C THR A 17 -6.01 21.86 0.53
N VAL A 18 -7.23 22.19 0.96
CA VAL A 18 -8.14 21.22 1.60
C VAL A 18 -8.45 20.07 0.65
N LEU A 19 -8.73 20.37 -0.62
CA LEU A 19 -8.97 19.36 -1.64
C LEU A 19 -7.77 18.43 -1.82
N ALA A 20 -6.56 18.97 -1.92
CA ALA A 20 -5.35 18.19 -2.05
C ALA A 20 -5.13 17.24 -0.85
N VAL A 21 -5.34 17.73 0.38
CA VAL A 21 -5.27 16.87 1.57
C VAL A 21 -6.31 15.78 1.53
N ALA A 22 -7.56 16.09 1.18
CA ALA A 22 -8.62 15.09 1.05
C ALA A 22 -8.27 14.02 0.01
N THR A 23 -7.68 14.38 -1.13
CA THR A 23 -7.26 13.41 -2.15
C THR A 23 -6.14 12.49 -1.67
N VAL A 24 -5.18 13.01 -0.90
CA VAL A 24 -4.09 12.21 -0.30
C VAL A 24 -4.66 11.22 0.72
N ARG A 25 -5.64 11.65 1.52
CA ARG A 25 -6.34 10.81 2.51
C ARG A 25 -7.16 9.70 1.85
N ASP A 26 -7.90 10.04 0.81
CA ASP A 26 -8.73 9.09 0.05
C ASP A 26 -7.89 8.03 -0.66
N ALA A 27 -6.72 8.43 -1.19
CA ALA A 27 -5.75 7.52 -1.78
C ALA A 27 -4.98 6.67 -0.75
N GLY A 28 -5.17 6.90 0.56
CA GLY A 28 -4.45 6.19 1.63
C GLY A 28 -2.97 6.55 1.73
N CYS A 29 -2.53 7.65 1.09
CA CYS A 29 -1.14 8.08 1.08
C CYS A 29 -0.65 8.63 2.43
N ASP A 30 -1.58 8.97 3.31
CA ASP A 30 -1.32 9.46 4.66
C ASP A 30 -1.17 8.34 5.70
N ASP A 31 -1.69 7.15 5.38
CA ASP A 31 -1.62 5.98 6.24
C ASP A 31 -0.34 5.22 5.88
N PRO A 32 0.66 5.13 6.78
CA PRO A 32 1.85 4.35 6.49
C PRO A 32 1.47 2.87 6.27
N GLY A 33 2.05 2.26 5.23
CA GLY A 33 1.80 0.86 4.92
C GLY A 33 2.16 -0.07 6.09
N HIS A 34 1.22 -0.95 6.45
CA HIS A 34 1.37 -1.92 7.53
C HIS A 34 0.82 -3.29 7.11
N TYR A 35 1.31 -4.36 7.74
CA TYR A 35 0.87 -5.72 7.44
C TYR A 35 -0.28 -6.13 8.34
N GLU A 36 -1.40 -6.53 7.75
CA GLU A 36 -2.53 -7.12 8.45
C GLU A 36 -2.66 -8.62 8.14
N PRO A 37 -3.03 -9.45 9.13
CA PRO A 37 -3.28 -10.86 8.91
C PRO A 37 -4.61 -11.07 8.17
N ARG A 38 -4.60 -11.94 7.15
CA ARG A 38 -5.79 -12.39 6.45
C ARG A 38 -6.28 -13.72 7.02
N THR A 39 -7.56 -14.01 6.84
CA THR A 39 -8.23 -15.24 7.32
C THR A 39 -7.69 -16.53 6.71
N ASP A 40 -6.95 -16.46 5.60
CA ASP A 40 -6.28 -17.59 4.96
C ASP A 40 -4.87 -17.86 5.52
N GLY A 41 -4.46 -17.15 6.58
CA GLY A 41 -3.14 -17.27 7.18
C GLY A 41 -2.03 -16.52 6.43
N THR A 42 -2.38 -15.75 5.39
CA THR A 42 -1.45 -14.86 4.69
C THR A 42 -1.43 -13.46 5.33
N TRP A 43 -0.50 -12.62 4.90
CA TRP A 43 -0.42 -11.22 5.31
C TRP A 43 -0.74 -10.33 4.10
N SER A 44 -1.54 -9.29 4.32
CA SER A 44 -1.81 -8.25 3.34
C SER A 44 -1.08 -6.98 3.75
N LEU A 45 -0.35 -6.35 2.84
CA LEU A 45 0.07 -4.97 3.02
C LEU A 45 -1.19 -4.11 2.81
N VAL A 46 -1.55 -3.33 3.84
CA VAL A 46 -2.68 -2.39 3.85
C VAL A 46 -2.14 -0.98 4.08
N GLY A 47 -2.76 0.00 3.44
CA GLY A 47 -2.31 1.39 3.49
C GLY A 47 -1.06 1.65 2.64
N GLY A 48 -0.58 2.89 2.70
CA GLY A 48 0.53 3.37 1.91
C GLY A 48 0.17 3.62 0.45
N CYS A 49 0.76 4.65 -0.13
CA CYS A 49 0.66 4.95 -1.56
C CYS A 49 1.74 4.25 -2.38
N ILE A 50 1.95 2.97 -2.11
CA ILE A 50 2.84 2.12 -2.88
C ILE A 50 2.00 1.37 -3.92
N GLU A 51 2.42 1.46 -5.19
CA GLU A 51 1.86 0.64 -6.25
C GLU A 51 2.22 -0.83 -5.97
N PRO A 52 1.29 -1.80 -6.07
CA PRO A 52 1.59 -3.20 -5.79
C PRO A 52 2.79 -3.77 -6.59
N GLY A 53 3.06 -3.21 -7.76
CA GLY A 53 4.19 -3.58 -8.61
C GLY A 53 5.56 -3.06 -8.17
N ASP A 54 5.61 -2.05 -7.30
CA ASP A 54 6.86 -1.51 -6.76
C ASP A 54 7.34 -2.28 -5.52
N LEU A 55 6.52 -3.20 -5.01
CA LEU A 55 6.91 -4.07 -3.92
C LEU A 55 7.94 -5.09 -4.41
N VAL A 56 9.15 -5.00 -3.86
CA VAL A 56 10.17 -6.04 -4.05
C VAL A 56 9.73 -7.29 -3.29
N VAL A 57 9.04 -8.20 -3.99
CA VAL A 57 8.64 -9.50 -3.45
C VAL A 57 9.76 -10.51 -3.72
N PRO A 58 10.39 -11.09 -2.68
CA PRO A 58 11.31 -12.19 -2.88
C PRO A 58 10.61 -13.35 -3.58
N PRO A 59 11.28 -14.06 -4.52
CA PRO A 59 10.68 -15.24 -5.12
C PRO A 59 10.29 -16.24 -4.03
N PRO A 60 9.15 -16.95 -4.18
CA PRO A 60 8.70 -17.93 -3.20
C PRO A 60 9.82 -18.96 -2.96
N PRO A 61 9.98 -19.44 -1.72
CA PRO A 61 10.98 -20.44 -1.42
C PRO A 61 10.77 -21.65 -2.33
N ALA A 62 11.84 -22.12 -2.98
CA ALA A 62 11.78 -23.32 -3.78
C ALA A 62 11.33 -24.47 -2.87
N VAL A 63 10.20 -25.10 -3.21
CA VAL A 63 9.78 -26.34 -2.55
C VAL A 63 10.81 -27.39 -2.96
N ALA A 64 11.66 -27.81 -2.02
CA ALA A 64 12.55 -28.93 -2.26
C ALA A 64 11.70 -30.17 -2.51
N ASP A 65 12.01 -30.93 -3.58
CA ASP A 65 11.39 -32.23 -3.79
C ASP A 65 11.55 -33.09 -2.53
N PRO A 66 10.51 -33.85 -2.12
CA PRO A 66 10.64 -34.76 -0.99
C PRO A 66 11.85 -35.66 -1.22
N VAL A 67 12.81 -35.64 -0.29
CA VAL A 67 13.93 -36.57 -0.32
C VAL A 67 13.33 -37.98 -0.30
N PRO A 68 13.60 -38.84 -1.31
CA PRO A 68 13.04 -40.18 -1.32
C PRO A 68 13.52 -40.92 -0.08
N SER A 69 12.58 -41.33 0.77
CA SER A 69 12.89 -42.14 1.95
C SER A 69 13.60 -43.43 1.52
N PRO A 70 14.64 -43.88 2.24
CA PRO A 70 15.46 -45.04 1.87
C PRO A 70 14.69 -46.37 1.75
N GLU A 71 13.45 -46.42 2.23
CA GLU A 71 12.56 -47.59 2.09
C GLU A 71 12.10 -47.85 0.65
N GLN A 72 12.04 -46.82 -0.21
CA GLN A 72 11.57 -46.97 -1.60
C GLN A 72 12.62 -47.63 -2.52
N SER A 73 13.88 -47.72 -2.08
CA SER A 73 14.98 -48.37 -2.81
C SER A 73 15.08 -49.89 -2.55
N ARG A 74 14.20 -50.45 -1.71
CA ARG A 74 14.27 -51.87 -1.27
C ARG A 74 13.20 -52.79 -1.89
N SER A 75 12.49 -52.34 -2.92
CA SER A 75 11.54 -53.17 -3.68
C SER A 75 12.16 -53.74 -4.94
#